data_AF-V5GF00-F1
#
_entry.id   AF-V5GF00-F1
#
_cell.length_a   1.000
_cell.length_b   1.000
_cell.length_c   1.000
_cell.angle_alpha   90.00
_cell.angle_beta   90.00
_cell.angle_gamma   90.00
#
_symmetry.space_group_name_H-M   'P 1'
#
loop_
_entity.id
_entity.type
_entity.pdbx_description
1 polymer ?
#
loop_
_entity_poly.entity_id
_entity_poly.type
_entity_poly.pdbx_seq_one_letter_code
_entity_poly.pdbx_strand_id
1 'polypeptide(L)'
;TIESLREKDETTITDFNLEENELVREDIEHDELSTYYKQSYEPKVLITYSDNPMKKTRIFGRELTRIIPNSKSLYRNRSGVKKIVKSAIKKEFTDVLVINENRKEPNGLLVIHLPNGPTAHFKVSNVRITTELRKSHKAITAHRPEVILNNFAT
;
A
#
# COMPACT_ATOMS: atom_id res chain seq x y z
N THR A 1 11.43 7.46 -28.92
CA THR A 1 11.96 7.22 -27.55
C THR A 1 11.74 5.76 -27.21
N ILE A 2 12.31 5.23 -26.12
CA ILE A 2 12.06 3.82 -25.72
C ILE A 2 10.54 3.57 -25.57
N GLU A 3 9.78 4.57 -25.11
CA GLU A 3 8.32 4.51 -24.98
C GLU A 3 7.59 4.25 -26.31
N SER A 4 8.02 4.89 -27.40
CA SER A 4 7.38 4.70 -28.72
C SER A 4 7.71 3.36 -29.38
N LEU A 5 8.66 2.61 -28.83
CA LEU A 5 9.11 1.30 -29.31
C LEU A 5 8.60 0.15 -28.41
N ARG A 6 7.75 0.46 -27.42
CA ARG A 6 7.19 -0.55 -26.52
C ARG A 6 6.26 -1.47 -27.31
N GLU A 7 6.43 -2.78 -27.14
CA GLU A 7 5.52 -3.77 -27.71
C GLU A 7 4.11 -3.57 -27.13
N LYS A 8 3.09 -3.74 -27.96
CA LYS A 8 1.70 -3.63 -27.50
C LYS A 8 1.42 -4.78 -26.55
N ASP A 9 0.96 -4.43 -25.36
CA ASP A 9 0.53 -5.40 -24.36
C ASP A 9 -0.97 -5.66 -24.54
N GLU A 10 -1.35 -6.92 -24.73
CA GLU A 10 -2.73 -7.36 -24.92
C GLU A 10 -3.61 -7.04 -23.71
N THR A 11 -3.02 -6.88 -22.53
CA THR A 11 -3.75 -6.51 -21.30
C THR A 11 -4.01 -5.00 -21.17
N THR A 12 -3.55 -4.19 -22.13
CA THR A 12 -3.75 -2.73 -22.06
C THR A 12 -5.21 -2.36 -22.32
N ILE A 13 -5.86 -1.77 -21.33
CA ILE A 13 -7.24 -1.28 -21.43
C ILE A 13 -7.22 0.15 -21.97
N THR A 14 -7.72 0.35 -23.19
CA THR A 14 -7.78 1.68 -23.83
C THR A 14 -9.03 2.47 -23.43
N ASP A 15 -10.20 1.83 -23.49
CA ASP A 15 -11.46 2.35 -22.96
C ASP A 15 -12.16 1.26 -22.15
N PHE A 16 -12.31 1.53 -20.86
CA PHE A 16 -12.98 0.65 -19.91
C PHE A 16 -14.44 0.37 -20.31
N ASN A 17 -15.05 1.20 -21.17
CA ASN A 17 -16.46 1.09 -21.51
C ASN A 17 -16.83 0.19 -22.69
N LEU A 18 -15.84 -0.30 -23.42
CA LEU A 18 -16.06 -1.16 -24.58
C LEU A 18 -16.55 -2.55 -24.17
N GLU A 19 -17.35 -3.17 -25.03
CA GLU A 19 -17.89 -4.53 -24.83
C GLU A 19 -16.78 -5.57 -24.67
N GLU A 20 -15.64 -5.40 -25.35
CA GLU A 20 -14.48 -6.29 -25.22
C GLU A 20 -13.90 -6.38 -23.78
N ASN A 21 -14.20 -5.39 -22.93
CA ASN A 21 -13.74 -5.32 -21.54
C ASN A 21 -14.82 -5.75 -20.52
N GLU A 22 -15.92 -6.38 -20.97
CA GLU A 22 -17.01 -6.85 -20.09
C GLU A 22 -16.51 -7.79 -18.99
N LEU A 23 -15.65 -8.76 -19.33
CA LEU A 23 -15.08 -9.69 -18.35
C LEU A 23 -14.27 -8.98 -17.25
N VAL A 24 -13.49 -7.97 -17.62
CA VAL A 24 -12.68 -7.19 -16.67
C VAL A 24 -13.57 -6.44 -15.68
N ARG A 25 -14.72 -5.94 -16.14
CA ARG A 25 -15.70 -5.27 -15.29
C ARG A 25 -16.34 -6.23 -14.30
N GLU A 26 -16.77 -7.39 -14.78
CA GLU A 26 -17.32 -8.43 -13.92
C GLU A 26 -16.31 -8.85 -12.84
N ASP A 27 -15.04 -9.03 -13.22
CA ASP A 27 -13.97 -9.35 -12.27
C ASP A 27 -13.84 -8.27 -11.19
N ILE A 28 -13.78 -6.99 -11.57
CA ILE A 28 -13.68 -5.86 -10.60
C ILE A 28 -14.92 -5.78 -9.69
N GLU A 29 -16.11 -6.11 -10.18
CA GLU A 29 -17.33 -6.05 -9.39
C GLU A 29 -17.47 -7.17 -8.36
N HIS A 30 -16.78 -8.29 -8.60
CA HIS A 30 -16.86 -9.52 -7.82
C HIS A 30 -15.58 -9.90 -7.08
N ASP A 31 -14.46 -9.19 -7.31
CA ASP A 31 -13.18 -9.44 -6.64
C ASP A 31 -13.20 -9.14 -5.14
N GLU A 32 -12.08 -9.45 -4.47
CA GLU A 32 -11.90 -9.22 -3.04
C GLU A 32 -11.92 -7.73 -2.65
N LEU A 33 -11.69 -6.81 -3.60
CA LEU A 33 -11.67 -5.36 -3.40
C LEU A 33 -13.01 -4.68 -3.75
N SER A 34 -13.96 -5.41 -4.32
CA SER A 34 -15.27 -4.89 -4.71
C SER A 34 -15.99 -4.16 -3.58
N THR A 35 -15.88 -4.68 -2.35
CA THR A 35 -16.47 -4.07 -1.14
C THR A 35 -15.84 -2.71 -0.79
N TYR A 36 -14.54 -2.54 -1.06
CA TYR A 36 -13.83 -1.27 -0.93
C TYR A 36 -14.32 -0.26 -1.97
N TYR A 37 -14.41 -0.67 -3.24
CA TYR A 37 -14.87 0.22 -4.32
C TYR A 37 -16.34 0.61 -4.19
N LYS A 38 -17.17 -0.28 -3.63
CA LYS A 38 -18.57 0.02 -3.24
C LYS A 38 -18.69 0.91 -2.00
N GLN A 39 -17.56 1.29 -1.38
CA GLN A 39 -17.48 2.14 -0.19
C GLN A 39 -18.32 1.61 0.99
N SER A 40 -18.42 0.29 1.10
CA SER A 40 -19.26 -0.37 2.13
C SER A 40 -18.66 -0.28 3.55
N TYR A 41 -17.39 0.08 3.66
CA TYR A 41 -16.69 0.26 4.94
C TYR A 41 -15.60 1.34 4.80
N GLU A 42 -15.13 1.84 5.95
CA GLU A 42 -13.99 2.76 6.00
C GLU A 42 -12.69 1.95 6.22
N PRO A 43 -11.69 2.07 5.33
CA PRO A 43 -10.42 1.35 5.48
C PRO A 43 -9.71 1.70 6.77
N LYS A 44 -9.10 0.69 7.39
CA LYS A 44 -8.33 0.82 8.62
C LYS A 44 -7.02 0.06 8.45
N VAL A 45 -5.92 0.80 8.44
CA VAL A 45 -4.62 0.28 8.01
C VAL A 45 -3.68 0.10 9.19
N LEU A 46 -3.12 -1.09 9.36
CA LEU A 46 -2.06 -1.36 10.35
C LEU A 46 -0.69 -1.27 9.68
N ILE A 47 0.13 -0.31 10.09
CA ILE A 47 1.52 -0.21 9.65
C ILE A 47 2.42 -0.83 10.72
N THR A 48 3.14 -1.89 10.35
CA THR A 48 4.11 -2.57 11.18
C THR A 48 5.45 -2.71 10.44
N TYR A 49 6.44 -3.25 11.13
CA TYR A 49 7.82 -3.31 10.68
C TYR A 49 8.37 -4.74 10.73
N SER A 50 9.54 -4.94 10.14
CA SER A 50 10.46 -6.04 10.50
C SER A 50 10.83 -5.97 11.99
N ASP A 51 11.49 -7.01 12.51
CA ASP A 51 11.79 -7.06 13.94
C ASP A 51 12.93 -6.08 14.26
N ASN A 52 12.80 -5.34 15.35
CA ASN A 52 13.77 -4.33 15.80
C ASN A 52 14.16 -3.31 14.70
N PRO A 53 13.22 -2.54 14.13
CA PRO A 53 13.49 -1.62 13.02
C PRO A 53 14.40 -0.45 13.43
N MET A 54 15.28 -0.04 12.54
CA MET A 54 16.21 1.06 12.76
C MET A 54 15.54 2.42 12.61
N LYS A 55 16.25 3.47 13.02
CA LYS A 55 15.70 4.83 13.14
C LYS A 55 15.03 5.31 11.86
N LYS A 56 15.67 5.11 10.70
CA LYS A 56 15.13 5.56 9.41
C LYS A 56 13.82 4.86 9.06
N THR A 57 13.76 3.54 9.20
CA THR A 57 12.54 2.74 8.99
C THR A 57 11.41 3.12 9.93
N ARG A 58 11.72 3.38 11.21
CA ARG A 58 10.74 3.88 12.19
C ARG A 58 10.18 5.25 11.82
N ILE A 59 11.02 6.15 11.34
CA ILE A 59 10.57 7.48 10.87
C ILE A 59 9.71 7.30 9.62
N PHE A 60 10.16 6.50 8.65
CA PHE A 60 9.43 6.23 7.42
C PHE A 60 8.02 5.68 7.68
N GLY A 61 7.86 4.68 8.55
CA GLY A 61 6.53 4.16 8.89
C GLY A 61 5.64 5.15 9.62
N ARG A 62 6.21 6.06 10.42
CA ARG A 62 5.45 7.18 11.03
C ARG A 62 5.06 8.24 10.01
N GLU A 63 5.91 8.51 9.01
CA GLU A 63 5.57 9.42 7.92
C GLU A 63 4.45 8.83 7.06
N LEU A 64 4.47 7.52 6.78
CA LEU A 64 3.37 6.83 6.12
C LEU A 64 2.04 6.97 6.86
N THR A 65 2.03 7.01 8.20
CA THR A 65 0.78 7.26 8.94
C THR A 65 0.16 8.63 8.73
N ARG A 66 0.92 9.59 8.20
CA ARG A 66 0.41 10.91 7.84
C ARG A 66 -0.08 10.98 6.40
N ILE A 67 0.31 10.02 5.57
CA ILE A 67 -0.04 9.94 4.15
C ILE A 67 -1.26 9.06 3.97
N ILE A 68 -1.31 7.92 4.64
CA ILE A 68 -2.40 6.94 4.55
C ILE A 68 -3.44 7.28 5.63
N PRO A 69 -4.67 7.67 5.26
CA PRO A 69 -5.75 7.92 6.22
C PRO A 69 -6.06 6.68 7.06
N ASN A 70 -6.61 6.90 8.27
CA ASN A 70 -7.07 5.82 9.16
C ASN A 70 -6.03 4.74 9.45
N SER A 71 -4.76 5.12 9.40
CA SER A 71 -3.65 4.20 9.62
C SER A 71 -3.07 4.34 11.01
N LYS A 72 -2.58 3.21 11.55
CA LYS A 72 -1.94 3.15 12.87
C LYS A 72 -0.62 2.42 12.76
N SER A 73 0.45 3.05 13.25
CA SER A 73 1.75 2.38 13.34
C SER A 73 1.94 1.67 14.67
N LEU A 74 2.30 0.39 14.65
CA LEU A 74 2.62 -0.42 15.83
C LEU A 74 3.87 -1.27 15.61
N TYR A 75 4.65 -1.46 16.67
CA TYR A 75 5.75 -2.43 16.65
C TYR A 75 5.21 -3.85 16.81
N ARG A 76 5.78 -4.80 16.06
CA ARG A 76 5.36 -6.20 16.14
C ARG A 76 5.82 -6.93 17.40
N ASN A 77 6.74 -6.38 18.19
CA ASN A 77 7.26 -6.98 19.44
C ASN A 77 7.58 -8.48 19.28
N ARG A 78 8.41 -8.85 18.29
CA ARG A 78 8.75 -10.24 17.95
C ARG A 78 7.59 -11.15 17.55
N SER A 79 6.39 -10.61 17.32
CA SER A 79 5.25 -11.39 16.82
C SER A 79 5.45 -11.74 15.35
N GLY A 80 5.28 -13.02 15.02
CA GLY A 80 5.26 -13.47 13.62
C GLY A 80 4.08 -12.86 12.86
N VAL A 81 4.23 -12.69 11.54
CA VAL A 81 3.22 -12.06 10.66
C VAL A 81 1.85 -12.73 10.79
N LYS A 82 1.80 -14.07 10.86
CA LYS A 82 0.56 -14.84 11.06
C LYS A 82 -0.20 -14.43 12.33
N LYS A 83 0.52 -14.13 13.43
CA LYS A 83 -0.09 -13.67 14.69
C LYS A 83 -0.58 -12.22 14.57
N ILE A 84 0.18 -11.37 13.88
CA ILE A 84 -0.22 -9.98 13.59
C ILE A 84 -1.50 -9.97 12.78
N VAL A 85 -1.57 -10.72 11.68
CA VAL A 85 -2.74 -10.84 10.82
C VAL A 85 -3.96 -11.29 11.61
N LYS A 86 -3.87 -12.39 12.37
CA LYS A 86 -4.97 -12.84 13.24
C LYS A 86 -5.43 -11.76 14.22
N SER A 87 -4.48 -11.04 14.83
CA SER A 87 -4.81 -9.95 15.74
C SER A 87 -5.39 -8.72 15.03
N ALA A 88 -4.99 -8.46 13.79
CA ALA A 88 -5.44 -7.35 12.98
C ALA A 88 -6.90 -7.57 12.54
N ILE A 89 -7.22 -8.79 12.08
CA ILE A 89 -8.60 -9.22 11.77
C ILE A 89 -9.49 -9.06 13.02
N LYS A 90 -9.06 -9.53 14.20
CA LYS A 90 -9.82 -9.37 15.46
C LYS A 90 -10.05 -7.90 15.85
N LYS A 91 -9.20 -6.98 15.37
CA LYS A 91 -9.29 -5.53 15.64
C LYS A 91 -9.89 -4.76 14.45
N GLU A 92 -10.46 -5.48 13.49
CA GLU A 92 -11.16 -4.92 12.32
C GLU A 92 -10.24 -4.01 11.48
N PHE A 93 -8.96 -4.38 11.36
CA PHE A 93 -8.10 -3.80 10.33
C PHE A 93 -8.42 -4.44 8.99
N THR A 94 -8.50 -3.60 7.96
CA THR A 94 -8.77 -4.01 6.58
C THR A 94 -7.47 -4.33 5.85
N ASP A 95 -6.37 -3.70 6.25
CA ASP A 95 -5.08 -3.86 5.58
C ASP A 95 -3.93 -3.87 6.59
N VAL A 96 -2.89 -4.66 6.27
CA VAL A 96 -1.63 -4.70 7.02
C VAL A 96 -0.48 -4.36 6.09
N LEU A 97 0.27 -3.33 6.45
CA LEU A 97 1.52 -2.94 5.82
C LEU A 97 2.69 -3.41 6.67
N VAL A 98 3.58 -4.23 6.13
CA VAL A 98 4.83 -4.64 6.78
C VAL A 98 6.01 -4.02 6.06
N ILE A 99 6.69 -3.08 6.72
CA ILE A 99 7.89 -2.45 6.18
C ILE A 99 9.10 -3.32 6.51
N ASN A 100 9.79 -3.78 5.48
CA ASN A 100 11.04 -4.52 5.60
C ASN A 100 12.26 -3.58 5.56
N GLU A 101 13.34 -4.03 6.19
CA GLU A 101 14.59 -3.28 6.27
C GLU A 101 15.76 -4.19 5.95
N ASN A 102 16.75 -3.66 5.23
CA ASN A 102 18.06 -4.27 5.05
C ASN A 102 19.15 -3.20 5.16
N ARG A 103 20.26 -3.53 5.84
CA ARG A 103 21.40 -2.59 6.03
C ARG A 103 20.98 -1.20 6.54
N LYS A 104 20.04 -1.15 7.50
CA LYS A 104 19.50 0.08 8.11
C LYS A 104 18.66 0.97 7.17
N GLU A 105 18.29 0.44 6.00
CA GLU A 105 17.50 1.13 4.98
C GLU A 105 16.20 0.36 4.70
N PRO A 106 15.04 1.03 4.60
CA PRO A 106 13.80 0.38 4.18
C PRO A 106 13.94 -0.11 2.74
N ASN A 107 13.63 -1.39 2.49
CA ASN A 107 13.86 -2.00 1.19
C ASN A 107 12.66 -2.78 0.62
N GLY A 108 11.62 -2.97 1.43
CA GLY A 108 10.45 -3.73 1.03
C GLY A 108 9.20 -3.25 1.76
N LEU A 109 8.07 -3.37 1.08
CA LEU A 109 6.75 -3.09 1.62
C LEU A 109 5.83 -4.25 1.24
N LEU A 110 5.32 -4.94 2.24
CA LEU A 110 4.29 -5.97 2.05
C LEU A 110 2.93 -5.35 2.39
N VAL A 111 2.00 -5.37 1.46
CA VAL A 111 0.62 -4.91 1.63
C VAL A 111 -0.27 -6.15 1.61
N ILE A 112 -1.02 -6.37 2.68
CA ILE A 112 -1.90 -7.54 2.83
C ILE A 112 -3.31 -7.02 3.04
N HIS A 113 -4.21 -7.35 2.12
CA HIS A 113 -5.64 -7.08 2.29
C HIS A 113 -6.28 -8.20 3.14
N LEU A 114 -7.07 -7.83 4.14
CA LEU A 114 -7.66 -8.73 5.13
C LEU A 114 -9.17 -8.83 4.95
N PRO A 115 -9.80 -9.96 5.35
CA PRO A 115 -9.21 -11.12 6.01
C PRO A 115 -8.55 -12.15 5.07
N ASN A 116 -9.02 -12.24 3.82
CA ASN A 116 -8.59 -13.23 2.83
C ASN A 116 -8.26 -12.57 1.49
N GLY A 117 -7.79 -11.32 1.52
CA GLY A 117 -7.50 -10.57 0.32
C GLY A 117 -6.11 -10.84 -0.26
N PRO A 118 -5.80 -10.22 -1.40
CA PRO A 118 -4.50 -10.37 -2.06
C PRO A 118 -3.37 -9.79 -1.22
N THR A 119 -2.15 -10.24 -1.54
CA THR A 119 -0.91 -9.72 -0.95
C THR A 119 0.00 -9.20 -2.05
N ALA A 120 0.35 -7.91 -1.95
CA ALA A 120 1.30 -7.28 -2.85
C ALA A 120 2.64 -7.07 -2.13
N HIS A 121 3.72 -7.49 -2.77
CA HIS A 121 5.09 -7.29 -2.26
C HIS A 121 5.84 -6.33 -3.17
N PHE A 122 6.16 -5.15 -2.63
CA PHE A 122 6.89 -4.12 -3.33
C PHE A 122 8.34 -4.08 -2.85
N LYS A 123 9.28 -4.06 -3.80
CA LYS A 123 10.64 -3.62 -3.52
C LYS A 123 10.63 -2.09 -3.46
N VAL A 124 11.12 -1.53 -2.37
CA VAL A 124 11.25 -0.09 -2.20
C VAL A 124 12.72 0.29 -2.32
N SER A 125 13.02 1.30 -3.13
CA SER A 125 14.38 1.80 -3.34
C SER A 125 14.45 3.30 -3.17
N ASN A 126 15.62 3.81 -2.79
CA ASN A 126 15.90 5.25 -2.66
C ASN A 126 14.95 5.99 -1.70
N VAL A 127 14.60 5.36 -0.57
CA VAL A 127 13.74 5.98 0.44
C VAL A 127 14.42 7.20 1.03
N ARG A 128 13.74 8.35 0.94
CA ARG A 128 14.13 9.59 1.61
C ARG A 128 13.04 10.04 2.57
N ILE A 129 13.42 10.16 3.84
CA ILE A 129 12.54 10.69 4.89
C ILE A 129 12.53 12.22 4.86
N THR A 130 11.54 12.86 5.50
CA THR A 130 11.36 14.33 5.43
C THR A 130 12.61 15.11 5.81
N THR A 131 13.38 14.66 6.80
CA THR A 131 14.63 15.30 7.22
C THR A 131 15.72 15.25 6.15
N GLU A 132 15.80 14.16 5.37
CA GLU A 132 16.74 14.04 4.25
C GLU A 132 16.34 14.94 3.07
N LEU A 133 15.04 15.25 2.96
CA LEU A 133 14.50 16.22 2.00
C LEU A 133 14.60 17.68 2.49
N ARG A 134 15.22 17.92 3.65
CA ARG A 134 15.25 19.25 4.32
C ARG A 134 13.85 19.84 4.55
N LYS A 135 12.86 18.97 4.76
CA LYS A 135 11.47 19.32 5.05
C LYS A 135 11.09 18.87 6.46
N SER A 136 9.98 19.41 6.95
CA SER A 136 9.41 19.00 8.23
C SER A 136 8.24 18.06 8.01
N HIS A 137 8.17 16.97 8.78
CA HIS A 137 6.99 16.09 8.81
C HIS A 137 5.70 16.82 9.24
N LYS A 138 5.79 18.01 9.84
CA LYS A 138 4.65 18.85 10.19
C LYS A 138 3.99 19.49 8.96
N ALA A 139 4.70 19.55 7.83
CA ALA A 139 4.16 20.03 6.57
C ALA A 139 3.19 19.02 5.92
N ILE A 140 3.20 17.75 6.36
CA ILE A 140 2.20 16.77 5.97
C ILE A 140 0.95 17.05 6.81
N THR A 141 -0.02 17.71 6.18
CA THR A 141 -1.28 18.12 6.80
C THR A 141 -2.19 16.92 7.05
N ALA A 142 -3.25 17.11 7.84
CA ALA A 142 -4.25 16.07 8.08
C ALA A 142 -5.34 16.02 6.99
N HIS A 143 -5.26 16.87 5.97
CA HIS A 143 -6.22 16.88 4.87
C HIS A 143 -6.08 15.60 4.05
N ARG A 144 -7.22 15.11 3.55
CA ARG A 144 -7.24 13.93 2.67
C ARG A 144 -6.54 14.30 1.35
N PRO A 145 -5.49 13.58 0.95
CA PRO A 145 -4.76 13.89 -0.27
C PRO A 145 -5.56 13.48 -1.50
N GLU A 146 -5.36 14.19 -2.59
CA GLU A 146 -5.70 13.72 -3.94
C GLU A 146 -4.65 12.70 -4.40
N VAL A 147 -5.09 11.71 -5.17
CA VAL A 147 -4.23 10.64 -5.67
C VAL A 147 -4.08 10.79 -7.18
N ILE A 148 -2.83 10.80 -7.64
CA ILE A 148 -2.49 10.84 -9.06
C ILE A 148 -1.85 9.50 -9.42
N LEU A 149 -2.49 8.78 -10.35
CA LEU A 149 -1.99 7.52 -10.91
C LEU A 149 -1.56 7.77 -12.34
N ASN A 150 -0.34 7.36 -12.69
CA ASN A 150 0.23 7.54 -14.02
C ASN A 150 0.64 6.17 -14.57
N ASN A 151 0.26 5.88 -15.82
CA ASN A 151 0.67 4.69 -16.56
C ASN A 151 0.27 3.34 -15.91
N PHE A 152 -0.90 3.31 -15.26
CA PHE A 152 -1.58 2.07 -14.83
C PHE A 152 -2.64 1.72 -15.88
N ALA A 153 -2.20 1.20 -17.03
CA ALA A 153 -3.08 0.89 -18.17
C ALA A 153 -3.19 -0.61 -18.47
N THR A 154 -2.32 -1.42 -17.87
CA THR A 154 -2.28 -2.89 -17.94
C THR A 154 -2.98 -3.51 -16.75
#